data_AF-A0A212TQK7-F1
#
_entry.id   AF-A0A212TQK7-F1
#
_cell.length_a   1.000
_cell.length_b   1.000
_cell.length_c   1.000
_cell.angle_alpha   90.00
_cell.angle_beta   90.00
_cell.angle_gamma   90.00
#
_symmetry.space_group_name_H-M   'P 1'
#
loop_
_entity.id
_entity.type
_entity.pdbx_description
1 polymer ?
#
loop_
_entity_poly.entity_id
_entity_poly.type
_entity_poly.pdbx_seq_one_letter_code
_entity_poly.pdbx_strand_id
1 'polypeptide(L)'
;MNNRIFSPTDKSKAMKLFNNVADGWQLSQSERCQMLGLEDEQATDRWLNSEMPAREDPVLLRISYVLGIYKALRTLYPDEARANAWVRKNNRNFDGRAAIKVMLEGNLKAVRQYLDAQLV
;
A
#
# COMPACT_ATOMS: atom_id res chain seq x y z
N MET A 1 -4.55 22.12 15.63
CA MET A 1 -4.67 20.94 14.75
C MET A 1 -4.03 19.76 15.50
N ASN A 2 -4.79 18.73 15.87
CA ASN A 2 -4.29 17.63 16.71
C ASN A 2 -3.36 16.69 15.92
N ASN A 3 -2.15 16.48 16.43
CA ASN A 3 -1.24 15.43 15.93
C ASN A 3 -1.66 14.10 16.57
N ARG A 4 -2.61 13.40 15.96
CA ARG A 4 -3.09 12.10 16.47
C ARG A 4 -1.93 11.12 16.50
N ILE A 5 -1.59 10.63 17.69
CA ILE A 5 -0.67 9.49 17.87
C ILE A 5 -1.45 8.23 17.52
N PHE A 6 -0.90 7.39 16.65
CA PHE A 6 -1.49 6.07 16.40
C PHE A 6 -1.00 5.11 17.47
N SER A 7 -1.94 4.62 18.27
CA SER A 7 -1.65 3.58 19.26
C SER A 7 -1.33 2.24 18.57
N PRO A 8 -0.74 1.27 19.28
CA PRO A 8 -0.53 -0.07 18.77
C PRO A 8 -1.81 -0.71 18.20
N THR A 9 -2.97 -0.41 18.79
CA THR A 9 -4.27 -0.88 18.29
C THR A 9 -4.64 -0.25 16.94
N ASP A 10 -4.40 1.05 16.76
CA ASP A 10 -4.64 1.74 15.49
C ASP A 10 -3.71 1.20 14.38
N LYS A 11 -2.42 1.00 14.70
CA LYS A 11 -1.46 0.38 13.78
C LYS A 11 -1.84 -1.05 13.40
N SER A 12 -2.30 -1.85 14.37
CA SER A 12 -2.80 -3.20 14.14
C SER A 12 -4.00 -3.22 13.18
N LYS A 13 -4.92 -2.25 13.29
CA LYS A 13 -6.05 -2.12 12.35
C LYS A 13 -5.56 -1.74 10.95
N ALA A 14 -4.65 -0.78 10.85
CA ALA A 14 -4.06 -0.37 9.57
C ALA A 14 -3.34 -1.54 8.88
N MET A 15 -2.57 -2.31 9.64
CA MET A 15 -1.87 -3.51 9.16
C MET A 15 -2.85 -4.58 8.67
N LYS A 16 -3.95 -4.83 9.38
CA LYS A 16 -5.00 -5.76 8.93
C LYS A 16 -5.60 -5.34 7.57
N LEU A 17 -5.90 -4.05 7.40
CA LEU A 17 -6.41 -3.53 6.13
C LEU A 17 -5.40 -3.69 4.99
N PHE A 18 -4.13 -3.39 5.26
CA PHE A 18 -3.05 -3.61 4.31
C PHE A 18 -2.92 -5.09 3.92
N ASN A 19 -2.92 -6.00 4.90
CA ASN A 19 -2.79 -7.44 4.66
C ASN A 19 -3.92 -7.97 3.77
N ASN A 20 -5.16 -7.54 3.98
CA ASN A 20 -6.28 -7.94 3.11
C ASN A 20 -6.06 -7.54 1.64
N VAL A 21 -5.51 -6.34 1.40
CA VAL A 21 -5.16 -5.90 0.04
C VAL A 21 -3.97 -6.70 -0.51
N ALA A 22 -2.94 -6.89 0.31
CA ALA A 22 -1.74 -7.65 -0.03
C ALA A 22 -2.07 -9.11 -0.42
N ASP A 23 -3.01 -9.74 0.29
CA ASP A 23 -3.51 -11.08 -0.01
C ASP A 23 -4.20 -11.12 -1.39
N GLY A 24 -5.08 -10.14 -1.67
CA GLY A 24 -5.73 -10.01 -2.97
C GLY A 24 -4.75 -9.79 -4.13
N TRP A 25 -3.63 -9.13 -3.86
CA TRP A 25 -2.52 -8.94 -4.81
C TRP A 25 -1.50 -10.07 -4.78
N GLN A 26 -1.69 -11.09 -3.95
CA GLN A 26 -0.81 -12.26 -3.79
C GLN A 26 0.63 -11.85 -3.43
N LEU A 27 0.81 -10.85 -2.56
CA LEU A 27 2.13 -10.42 -2.11
C LEU A 27 2.74 -11.47 -1.17
N SER A 28 4.00 -11.83 -1.42
CA SER A 28 4.81 -12.59 -0.47
C SER A 28 5.08 -11.76 0.79
N GLN A 29 5.53 -12.42 1.87
CA GLN A 29 5.91 -11.71 3.09
C GLN A 29 7.07 -10.70 2.84
N SER A 30 8.05 -11.08 2.02
CA SER A 30 9.14 -10.17 1.66
C SER A 30 8.66 -8.97 0.85
N GLU A 31 7.72 -9.16 -0.08
CA GLU A 31 7.10 -8.07 -0.85
C GLU A 31 6.29 -7.13 0.07
N ARG A 32 5.63 -7.66 1.11
CA ARG A 32 4.91 -6.84 2.10
C ARG A 32 5.86 -5.93 2.87
N CYS A 33 6.94 -6.48 3.42
CA CYS A 33 7.96 -5.70 4.12
C CYS A 33 8.54 -4.61 3.21
N GLN A 34 8.96 -5.00 2.00
CA GLN A 34 9.50 -4.07 1.01
C GLN A 34 8.50 -2.96 0.64
N MET A 35 7.23 -3.29 0.43
CA MET A 35 6.17 -2.32 0.13
C MET A 35 6.02 -1.29 1.27
N LEU A 36 6.11 -1.74 2.51
CA LEU A 36 6.04 -0.90 3.70
C LEU A 36 7.35 -0.19 4.05
N GLY A 37 8.45 -0.51 3.37
CA GLY A 37 9.77 0.06 3.65
C GLY A 37 10.37 -0.50 4.93
N LEU A 38 9.97 -1.71 5.31
CA LEU A 38 10.46 -2.46 6.44
C LEU A 38 11.45 -3.52 5.95
N GLU A 39 12.49 -3.77 6.74
CA GLU A 39 13.55 -4.72 6.37
C GLU A 39 13.07 -6.17 6.46
N ASP A 40 12.32 -6.47 7.51
CA ASP A 40 11.87 -7.83 7.83
C ASP A 40 10.58 -7.83 8.68
N GLU A 41 10.14 -9.03 9.04
CA GLU A 41 8.98 -9.24 9.89
C GLU A 41 9.20 -8.70 11.31
N GLN A 42 10.43 -8.77 11.83
CA GLN A 42 10.75 -8.21 13.15
C GLN A 42 10.62 -6.67 13.15
N ALA A 43 10.97 -6.00 12.06
CA ALA A 43 10.77 -4.57 11.89
C ALA A 43 9.27 -4.22 11.85
N THR A 44 8.44 -5.12 11.31
CA THR A 44 6.99 -5.00 11.36
C THR A 44 6.47 -5.09 12.80
N ASP A 45 6.93 -6.06 13.58
CA ASP A 45 6.56 -6.20 14.99
C ASP A 45 7.02 -5.00 15.83
N ARG A 46 8.26 -4.54 15.61
CA ARG A 46 8.78 -3.32 16.27
C ARG A 46 7.93 -2.11 15.93
N TRP A 47 7.51 -1.96 14.67
CA TRP A 47 6.67 -0.86 14.24
C TRP A 47 5.25 -0.93 14.85
N LEU A 48 4.66 -2.13 14.93
CA LEU A 48 3.34 -2.33 15.54
C LEU A 48 3.30 -1.91 17.01
N ASN A 49 4.41 -2.11 17.73
CA ASN A 49 4.54 -1.80 19.15
C ASN A 49 5.09 -0.39 19.44
N SER A 50 5.51 0.36 18.42
CA SER A 50 6.03 1.72 18.62
C SER A 50 4.93 2.77 18.66
N GLU A 51 5.19 3.87 19.36
CA GLU A 51 4.32 5.06 19.37
C GLU A 51 4.96 6.16 18.55
N MET A 52 4.22 6.67 17.56
CA MET A 52 4.68 7.75 16.68
C MET A 52 3.48 8.60 16.22
N PRO A 53 3.65 9.91 16.02
CA PRO A 53 2.61 10.72 15.41
C PRO A 53 2.26 10.21 14.01
N ALA A 54 0.97 10.08 13.71
CA ALA A 54 0.52 9.45 12.46
C ALA A 54 1.02 10.17 11.19
N ARG A 55 1.22 11.49 11.27
CA ARG A 55 1.71 12.31 10.16
C ARG A 55 3.19 12.11 9.86
N GLU A 56 3.94 11.63 10.82
CA GLU A 56 5.38 11.43 10.74
C GLU A 56 5.72 9.96 10.47
N ASP A 57 4.73 9.06 10.52
CA ASP A 57 4.91 7.63 10.34
C ASP A 57 4.98 7.25 8.84
N PRO A 58 6.16 6.88 8.32
CA PRO A 58 6.34 6.55 6.91
C PRO A 58 5.62 5.25 6.51
N VAL A 59 5.42 4.31 7.44
CA VAL A 59 4.72 3.05 7.18
C VAL A 59 3.23 3.33 7.01
N LEU A 60 2.64 4.15 7.89
CA LEU A 60 1.24 4.58 7.74
C LEU A 60 1.02 5.34 6.43
N LEU A 61 1.95 6.20 6.03
CA LEU A 61 1.87 6.89 4.75
C LEU A 61 1.87 5.90 3.57
N ARG A 62 2.72 4.87 3.59
CA ARG A 62 2.75 3.80 2.58
C ARG A 62 1.46 2.97 2.57
N ILE A 63 0.93 2.60 3.74
CA ILE A 63 -0.38 1.94 3.85
C ILE A 63 -1.47 2.82 3.24
N SER A 64 -1.46 4.12 3.52
CA SER A 64 -2.42 5.07 2.94
C SER A 64 -2.36 5.08 1.41
N TYR A 65 -1.16 5.04 0.80
CA TYR A 65 -1.04 4.92 -0.65
C TYR A 65 -1.60 3.61 -1.17
N VAL A 66 -1.30 2.48 -0.53
CA VAL A 66 -1.80 1.16 -0.93
C VAL A 66 -3.33 1.11 -0.90
N LEU A 67 -3.95 1.55 0.21
CA LEU A 67 -5.41 1.60 0.34
C LEU A 67 -6.03 2.55 -0.69
N GLY A 68 -5.34 3.66 -0.98
CA GLY A 68 -5.75 4.56 -2.03
C GLY A 68 -5.74 3.91 -3.42
N ILE A 69 -4.64 3.24 -3.78
CA ILE A 69 -4.51 2.52 -5.05
C ILE A 69 -5.61 1.47 -5.18
N TYR A 70 -5.81 0.69 -4.13
CA TYR A 70 -6.87 -0.31 -4.06
C TYR A 70 -8.26 0.31 -4.31
N LYS A 71 -8.61 1.39 -3.61
CA LYS A 71 -9.89 2.09 -3.79
C LYS A 71 -10.08 2.59 -5.21
N ALA A 72 -9.04 3.18 -5.82
CA ALA A 72 -9.10 3.68 -7.18
C ALA A 72 -9.35 2.54 -8.18
N LEU A 73 -8.65 1.41 -8.03
CA LEU A 73 -8.86 0.23 -8.87
C LEU A 73 -10.28 -0.32 -8.74
N ARG A 74 -10.87 -0.34 -7.54
CA ARG A 74 -12.27 -0.74 -7.34
C ARG A 74 -13.30 0.21 -7.95
N THR A 75 -12.91 1.45 -8.20
CA THR A 75 -13.77 2.42 -8.88
C THR A 75 -13.65 2.26 -10.39
N LEU A 76 -12.44 2.03 -10.90
CA LEU A 76 -12.16 1.87 -12.33
C LEU A 76 -12.61 0.52 -12.90
N TYR A 77 -12.59 -0.53 -12.07
CA TYR A 77 -12.90 -1.90 -12.49
C TYR A 77 -14.08 -2.44 -11.67
N PRO A 78 -15.22 -2.74 -12.32
CA PRO A 78 -16.39 -3.33 -11.64
C PRO A 78 -16.11 -4.72 -11.07
N ASP A 79 -15.21 -5.46 -11.72
CA ASP A 79 -14.82 -6.81 -11.32
C ASP A 79 -13.60 -6.78 -10.40
N GLU A 80 -13.78 -7.35 -9.20
CA GLU A 80 -12.76 -7.49 -8.16
C GLU A 80 -11.49 -8.19 -8.66
N ALA A 81 -11.65 -9.32 -9.34
CA ALA A 81 -10.52 -10.12 -9.79
C ALA A 81 -9.68 -9.36 -10.82
N ARG A 82 -10.32 -8.62 -11.73
CA ARG A 82 -9.66 -7.73 -12.70
C ARG A 82 -8.96 -6.56 -12.01
N ALA A 83 -9.59 -5.95 -11.01
CA ALA A 83 -8.99 -4.88 -10.22
C ALA A 83 -7.69 -5.35 -9.53
N ASN A 84 -7.75 -6.52 -8.88
CA ASN A 84 -6.59 -7.10 -8.19
C ASN A 84 -5.51 -7.59 -9.18
N ALA A 85 -5.89 -8.17 -10.31
CA ALA A 85 -4.94 -8.62 -11.33
C ALA A 85 -4.21 -7.46 -12.02
N TRP A 86 -4.79 -6.25 -12.04
CA TRP A 86 -4.22 -5.09 -12.73
C TRP A 86 -2.81 -4.76 -12.25
N VAL A 87 -2.53 -4.82 -10.94
CA VAL A 87 -1.22 -4.43 -10.40
C VAL A 87 -0.08 -5.31 -10.91
N ARG A 88 -0.39 -6.55 -11.32
CA ARG A 88 0.58 -7.51 -11.86
C ARG A 88 0.68 -7.49 -13.39
N LYS A 89 -0.22 -6.77 -14.08
CA LYS A 89 -0.16 -6.64 -15.55
C LYS A 89 0.85 -5.59 -15.96
N ASN A 90 1.55 -5.85 -17.06
CA ASN A 90 2.42 -4.88 -17.71
C ASN A 90 1.62 -3.64 -18.10
N ASN A 91 2.16 -2.47 -17.76
CA ASN A 91 1.51 -1.19 -18.02
C ASN A 91 2.47 -0.29 -18.80
N ARG A 92 2.02 0.20 -19.96
CA ARG A 92 2.82 1.08 -20.83
C ARG A 92 3.19 2.41 -20.15
N ASN A 93 2.37 2.89 -19.21
CA ASN A 93 2.65 4.10 -18.43
C ASN A 93 3.73 3.90 -17.36
N PHE A 94 4.18 2.66 -17.15
CA PHE A 94 5.28 2.30 -16.25
C PHE A 94 6.42 1.61 -17.01
N ASP A 95 6.72 2.09 -18.22
CA ASP A 95 7.77 1.55 -19.11
C ASP A 95 7.56 0.06 -19.46
N GLY A 96 6.30 -0.35 -19.56
CA GLY A 96 5.93 -1.75 -19.80
C GLY A 96 6.08 -2.65 -18.57
N ARG A 97 6.49 -2.12 -17.41
CA ARG A 97 6.58 -2.89 -16.16
C ARG A 97 5.21 -3.03 -15.49
N ALA A 98 5.08 -4.05 -14.64
CA ALA A 98 3.93 -4.18 -13.77
C ALA A 98 3.93 -3.10 -12.68
N ALA A 99 2.76 -2.53 -12.39
CA ALA A 99 2.63 -1.48 -11.37
C ALA A 99 3.17 -1.93 -10.00
N ILE A 100 3.02 -3.21 -9.67
CA ILE A 100 3.54 -3.80 -8.42
C ILE A 100 5.05 -3.67 -8.29
N LYS A 101 5.82 -3.74 -9.39
CA LYS A 101 7.26 -3.56 -9.37
C LYS A 101 7.63 -2.11 -9.06
N VAL A 102 6.93 -1.16 -9.68
CA VAL A 102 7.09 0.27 -9.39
C VAL A 102 6.78 0.58 -7.92
N MET A 103 5.72 -0.03 -7.36
CA MET A 103 5.38 0.11 -5.94
C MET A 103 6.46 -0.46 -5.02
N LEU A 104 7.01 -1.64 -5.33
CA LEU A 104 8.07 -2.29 -4.56
C LEU A 104 9.41 -1.53 -4.61
N GLU A 105 9.65 -0.76 -5.67
CA GLU A 105 10.78 0.18 -5.76
C GLU A 105 10.58 1.46 -4.92
N GLY A 106 9.47 1.56 -4.17
CA GLY A 106 9.16 2.69 -3.29
C GLY A 106 8.30 3.78 -3.94
N ASN A 107 7.89 3.63 -5.21
CA ASN A 107 7.16 4.64 -5.97
C ASN A 107 5.63 4.52 -5.86
N LEU A 108 5.13 4.17 -4.66
CA LEU A 108 3.70 4.06 -4.36
C LEU A 108 2.91 5.34 -4.69
N LYS A 109 3.47 6.50 -4.36
CA LYS A 109 2.85 7.82 -4.62
C LYS A 109 2.60 8.03 -6.11
N ALA A 110 3.55 7.66 -6.97
CA ALA A 110 3.42 7.83 -8.42
C ALA A 110 2.28 6.97 -8.99
N VAL A 111 2.19 5.70 -8.56
CA VAL A 111 1.10 4.80 -8.97
C VAL A 111 -0.25 5.32 -8.49
N ARG A 112 -0.33 5.83 -7.25
CA ARG A 112 -1.54 6.44 -6.71
C ARG A 112 -1.97 7.67 -7.52
N GLN A 113 -1.04 8.58 -7.82
CA GLN A 113 -1.32 9.78 -8.61
C GLN A 113 -1.78 9.44 -10.03
N TYR A 114 -1.16 8.45 -10.65
CA TYR A 114 -1.58 7.95 -11.96
C TYR A 114 -3.03 7.46 -11.94
N LEU A 115 -3.41 6.65 -10.95
CA LEU A 115 -4.78 6.13 -10.85
C LEU A 115 -5.80 7.21 -10.51
N ASP A 116 -5.44 8.16 -9.64
CA ASP A 116 -6.32 9.29 -9.31
C ASP A 116 -6.63 10.15 -10.55
N ALA A 117 -5.65 10.33 -11.44
CA ALA A 117 -5.84 11.03 -12.70
C ALA A 117 -6.74 10.29 -13.71
N GLN A 118 -7.11 9.03 -13.46
CA GLN A 118 -8.07 8.27 -14.28
C GLN A 118 -9.50 8.34 -13.73
N LEU A 119 -9.71 8.93 -12.54
CA LEU A 119 -11.01 9.03 -11.87
C LEU A 119 -11.75 10.35 -12.15
N VAL A 120 -11.16 11.21 -12.98
CA VAL A 120 -11.70 12.52 -13.38
C VAL A 120 -12.64 12.43 -14.57
#